data_AF-A0A1G2ZEF7-F1
#
_entry.id   AF-A0A1G2ZEF7-F1
#
_cell.length_a   1.000
_cell.length_b   1.000
_cell.length_c   1.000
_cell.angle_alpha   90.00
_cell.angle_beta   90.00
_cell.angle_gamma   90.00
#
_symmetry.space_group_name_H-M   'P 1'
#
loop_
_entity.id
_entity.type
_entity.pdbx_description
1 polymer ?
#
loop_
_entity_poly.entity_id
_entity_poly.type
_entity_poly.pdbx_seq_one_letter_code
_entity_poly.pdbx_strand_id
1 'polypeptide(L)'
;MAIKPHITCNPTDAPIYQDHGNAGEGLFWITKFIEENEGTFYIHSGKAKLYIEQRKTTEEKAPLWQGTVVVFQINLERIISIVDIFNKYAPPQGDFDIIFDKNKR
;
A
#
# COMPACT_ATOMS: atom_id res chain seq x y z
N MET A 1 -4.74 10.62 36.92
CA MET A 1 -4.28 11.76 36.08
C MET A 1 -3.58 11.16 34.87
N ALA A 2 -4.23 11.12 33.70
CA ALA A 2 -3.73 10.42 32.51
C ALA A 2 -3.27 11.43 31.47
N ILE A 3 -1.99 11.38 31.09
CA ILE A 3 -1.41 12.20 30.04
C ILE A 3 -1.71 11.49 28.71
N LYS A 4 -2.61 12.04 27.90
CA LYS A 4 -2.78 11.60 26.51
C LYS A 4 -1.59 12.17 25.70
N PRO A 5 -0.74 11.35 25.07
CA PRO A 5 0.22 11.88 24.11
C PRO A 5 -0.55 12.39 22.90
N HIS A 6 -0.51 13.70 22.70
CA HIS A 6 -1.01 14.34 21.49
C HIS A 6 0.04 14.11 20.41
N ILE A 7 -0.06 12.99 19.69
CA ILE A 7 0.76 12.76 18.50
C ILE A 7 0.19 13.65 17.40
N THR A 8 0.77 14.83 17.23
CA THR A 8 0.54 15.69 16.08
C THR A 8 1.50 15.26 14.98
N CYS A 9 1.03 14.45 14.03
CA CYS A 9 1.75 14.25 12.79
C CYS A 9 1.54 15.51 11.93
N ASN A 10 2.53 16.41 11.89
CA ASN A 10 2.53 17.51 10.94
C ASN A 10 2.78 16.96 9.53
N PRO A 11 1.87 17.18 8.56
CA PRO A 11 2.02 16.65 7.20
C PRO A 11 3.26 17.19 6.46
N THR A 12 3.88 18.26 6.98
CA THR A 12 4.98 18.99 6.35
C THR A 12 6.37 18.46 6.68
N ASP A 13 6.49 17.53 7.63
CA ASP A 13 7.78 16.96 8.06
C ASP A 13 8.09 15.62 7.35
N ALA A 14 7.18 15.13 6.50
CA ALA A 14 7.43 13.98 5.66
C ALA A 14 8.30 14.40 4.46
N PRO A 15 9.41 13.68 4.16
CA PRO A 15 10.20 13.96 2.97
C PRO A 15 9.30 13.88 1.74
N ILE A 16 9.30 14.96 0.96
CA ILE A 16 8.54 15.06 -0.30
C ILE A 16 9.15 14.03 -1.26
N TYR A 17 8.53 12.87 -1.39
CA TYR A 17 8.86 11.91 -2.44
C TYR A 17 8.59 12.59 -3.79
N GLN A 18 9.65 12.81 -4.57
CA GLN A 18 9.53 13.28 -5.95
C GLN A 18 8.75 12.24 -6.75
N ASP A 19 7.62 12.70 -7.30
CA ASP A 19 6.65 11.90 -8.04
C ASP A 19 7.23 11.48 -9.41
N HIS A 20 8.03 10.42 -9.40
CA HIS A 20 8.58 9.78 -10.59
C HIS A 20 7.93 8.41 -10.78
N GLY A 21 6.73 8.38 -11.38
CA GLY A 21 6.28 7.22 -12.16
C GLY A 21 5.77 5.99 -11.40
N ASN A 22 5.30 6.11 -10.16
CA ASN A 22 4.83 4.97 -9.37
C ASN A 22 3.35 4.62 -9.63
N ALA A 23 2.90 4.70 -10.89
CA ALA A 23 1.54 4.33 -11.29
C ALA A 23 1.32 2.81 -11.17
N GLY A 24 0.96 2.35 -9.97
CA GLY A 24 0.66 0.95 -9.70
C GLY A 24 1.25 0.40 -8.40
N GLU A 25 2.28 1.05 -7.84
CA GLU A 25 2.91 0.58 -6.60
C GLU A 25 1.95 0.65 -5.41
N GLY A 26 1.19 1.74 -5.28
CA GLY A 26 0.20 1.86 -4.22
C GLY A 26 -0.85 0.74 -4.27
N LEU A 27 -1.29 0.36 -5.47
CA LEU A 27 -2.24 -0.73 -5.68
C LEU A 27 -1.62 -2.10 -5.36
N PHE A 28 -0.36 -2.30 -5.72
CA PHE A 28 0.39 -3.49 -5.36
C PHE A 28 0.54 -3.63 -3.85
N TRP A 29 1.02 -2.59 -3.16
CA TRP A 29 1.24 -2.61 -1.72
C TRP A 29 -0.05 -2.80 -0.92
N ILE A 30 -1.12 -2.12 -1.32
CA ILE A 30 -2.41 -2.29 -0.64
C ILE A 30 -2.98 -3.70 -0.87
N THR A 31 -2.76 -4.28 -2.04
CA THR A 31 -3.12 -5.68 -2.29
C THR A 31 -2.37 -6.62 -1.35
N LYS A 32 -1.05 -6.43 -1.17
CA LYS A 32 -0.25 -7.26 -0.25
C LYS A 32 -0.63 -7.08 1.20
N PHE A 33 -0.95 -5.86 1.60
CA PHE A 33 -1.50 -5.57 2.92
C PHE A 33 -2.81 -6.33 3.15
N ILE A 34 -3.76 -6.26 2.22
CA ILE A 34 -5.07 -6.90 2.35
C ILE A 34 -4.95 -8.44 2.35
N GLU A 35 -4.06 -8.99 1.51
CA GLU A 35 -3.77 -10.43 1.46
C GLU A 35 -3.23 -10.98 2.80
N GLU A 36 -2.33 -10.24 3.47
CA GLU A 36 -1.74 -10.67 4.75
C GLU A 36 -2.63 -10.34 5.96
N ASN A 37 -3.46 -9.30 5.85
CA ASN A 37 -4.46 -8.94 6.85
C ASN A 37 -5.72 -9.85 6.79
N GLU A 38 -5.83 -10.73 5.78
CA GLU A 38 -7.03 -11.53 5.52
C GLU A 38 -8.29 -10.66 5.33
N GLY A 39 -8.08 -9.47 4.75
CA GLY A 39 -9.13 -8.51 4.45
C GLY A 39 -9.77 -8.74 3.07
N THR A 40 -10.59 -7.77 2.68
CA THR A 40 -11.22 -7.72 1.36
C THR A 40 -10.93 -6.39 0.68
N PHE A 41 -10.67 -6.44 -0.62
CA PHE A 41 -10.47 -5.27 -1.45
C PHE A 41 -11.29 -5.33 -2.72
N TYR A 42 -11.90 -4.21 -3.07
CA TYR A 42 -12.74 -4.08 -4.26
C TYR A 42 -12.49 -2.75 -4.95
N ILE A 43 -12.28 -2.81 -6.27
CA ILE A 43 -12.32 -1.64 -7.14
C ILE A 43 -13.38 -1.85 -8.20
N HIS A 44 -14.18 -0.81 -8.46
CA HIS A 44 -15.02 -0.69 -9.64
C HIS A 44 -14.61 0.58 -10.39
N SER A 45 -14.18 0.45 -11.65
CA SER A 45 -13.93 1.60 -12.51
C SER A 45 -14.42 1.32 -13.94
N GLY A 46 -15.25 2.22 -14.48
CA GLY A 46 -15.81 2.06 -15.81
C GLY A 46 -16.63 0.77 -15.95
N LYS A 47 -16.19 -0.18 -16.79
CA LYS A 47 -16.87 -1.47 -17.03
C LYS A 47 -16.13 -2.66 -16.42
N ALA A 48 -15.16 -2.40 -15.54
CA ALA A 48 -14.33 -3.42 -14.92
C ALA A 48 -14.46 -3.35 -13.40
N LYS A 49 -14.41 -4.52 -12.77
CA LYS A 49 -14.25 -4.65 -11.33
C LYS A 49 -13.10 -5.60 -11.02
N LEU A 50 -12.34 -5.24 -9.99
CA LEU A 50 -11.29 -6.05 -9.38
C LEU A 50 -11.74 -6.38 -7.96
N TYR A 51 -11.60 -7.64 -7.56
CA TYR A 51 -11.95 -8.10 -6.22
C TYR A 51 -10.84 -8.99 -5.67
N ILE A 52 -10.44 -8.75 -4.44
CA ILE A 52 -9.41 -9.51 -3.73
C ILE A 52 -9.98 -9.94 -2.39
N GLU A 53 -10.04 -11.25 -2.17
CA GLU A 53 -10.50 -11.87 -0.93
C GLU A 53 -9.74 -13.18 -0.73
N GLN A 54 -9.31 -13.47 0.50
CA GLN A 54 -8.65 -14.74 0.84
C GLN A 54 -7.47 -15.09 -0.11
N ARG A 55 -6.66 -14.08 -0.49
CA ARG A 55 -5.52 -14.21 -1.42
C ARG A 55 -5.89 -14.60 -2.85
N LYS A 56 -7.16 -14.50 -3.22
CA LYS A 56 -7.64 -14.70 -4.58
C LYS A 56 -8.00 -13.36 -5.21
N THR A 57 -7.36 -13.06 -6.33
CA THR A 57 -7.68 -11.92 -7.18
C THR A 57 -8.63 -12.35 -8.28
N THR A 58 -9.75 -11.63 -8.44
CA THR A 58 -10.76 -11.88 -9.46
C THR A 58 -11.03 -10.60 -10.23
N GLU A 59 -10.96 -10.69 -11.55
CA GLU A 59 -11.28 -9.60 -12.48
C GLU A 59 -12.53 -9.97 -13.28
N GLU A 60 -13.49 -9.06 -13.32
CA GLU A 60 -14.78 -9.31 -13.97
C GLU A 60 -15.29 -8.05 -14.69
N LYS A 61 -16.13 -8.27 -15.69
CA LYS A 61 -16.91 -7.18 -16.30
C LYS A 61 -17.99 -6.74 -15.33
N ALA A 62 -18.27 -5.44 -15.31
CA ALA A 62 -19.30 -4.82 -14.48
C ALA A 62 -20.18 -3.84 -15.29
N PRO A 63 -21.38 -3.50 -14.80
CA PRO A 63 -22.16 -2.39 -15.35
C PRO A 63 -21.32 -1.11 -15.39
N LEU A 64 -21.56 -0.23 -16.36
CA LEU A 64 -20.81 1.01 -16.48
C LEU A 64 -21.02 1.90 -15.23
N TRP A 65 -19.93 2.21 -14.53
CA TRP A 65 -19.88 3.23 -13.48
C TRP A 65 -19.10 4.46 -13.96
N GLN A 66 -19.66 5.65 -13.76
CA GLN A 66 -18.97 6.91 -14.07
C GLN A 66 -18.10 7.33 -12.88
N GLY A 67 -16.84 6.89 -12.90
CA GLY A 67 -15.84 7.18 -11.87
C GLY A 67 -15.12 5.92 -11.41
N THR A 68 -14.59 5.97 -10.19
CA THR A 68 -13.94 4.84 -9.54
C THR A 68 -14.43 4.73 -8.11
N VAL A 69 -14.92 3.55 -7.71
CA VAL A 69 -15.22 3.22 -6.32
C VAL A 69 -14.17 2.24 -5.83
N VAL A 70 -13.64 2.51 -4.64
CA VAL A 70 -12.66 1.66 -3.97
C VAL A 70 -13.18 1.34 -2.58
N VAL A 71 -13.20 0.07 -2.21
CA VAL A 71 -13.64 -0.41 -0.90
C VAL A 71 -12.55 -1.28 -0.29
N PHE A 72 -12.26 -1.03 0.98
CA PHE A 72 -11.36 -1.83 1.80
C PHE A 72 -12.10 -2.33 3.02
N GLN A 73 -11.91 -3.60 3.33
CA GLN A 73 -12.29 -4.19 4.59
C GLN A 73 -11.04 -4.77 5.23
N ILE A 74 -10.74 -4.30 6.44
CA ILE A 74 -9.58 -4.73 7.21
C ILE A 74 -10.04 -5.56 8.41
N ASN A 75 -9.32 -6.64 8.70
CA ASN A 75 -9.50 -7.43 9.89
C ASN A 75 -8.70 -6.79 11.04
N LEU A 76 -9.40 -6.24 12.03
CA LEU A 76 -8.79 -5.56 13.17
C LEU A 76 -8.18 -6.52 14.21
N GLU A 77 -8.55 -7.81 14.18
CA GLU A 77 -8.01 -8.83 15.07
C GLU A 77 -6.68 -9.40 14.55
N ARG A 78 -6.36 -9.14 13.27
CA ARG A 78 -5.13 -9.62 12.62
C ARG A 78 -4.02 -8.57 12.71
N ILE A 79 -3.08 -8.80 13.60
CA ILE A 79 -1.85 -7.99 13.70
C ILE A 79 -0.94 -8.35 12.52
N ILE A 80 -0.53 -7.34 11.75
CA ILE A 80 0.39 -7.49 10.63
C ILE A 80 1.61 -6.57 10.81
N SER A 81 2.77 -7.04 10.39
CA SER A 81 4.00 -6.24 10.33
C SER A 81 4.16 -5.68 8.92
N ILE A 82 4.01 -4.36 8.77
CA ILE A 82 4.26 -3.69 7.48
C ILE A 82 5.71 -3.91 7.03
N VAL A 83 6.65 -3.92 7.97
CA VAL A 83 8.08 -4.16 7.70
C VAL A 83 8.29 -5.55 7.09
N ASP A 84 7.59 -6.57 7.59
CA ASP A 84 7.71 -7.93 7.05
C ASP A 84 7.16 -8.02 5.63
N ILE A 85 6.08 -7.31 5.33
CA ILE A 85 5.50 -7.22 3.98
C ILE A 85 6.51 -6.57 3.02
N PHE A 86 7.13 -5.44 3.42
CA PHE A 86 8.15 -4.80 2.60
C PHE A 86 9.37 -5.70 2.40
N ASN A 87 9.91 -6.28 3.46
CA ASN A 87 11.08 -7.17 3.37
C ASN A 87 10.81 -8.40 2.49
N LYS A 88 9.57 -8.87 2.42
CA LYS A 88 9.18 -10.01 1.57
C LYS A 88 9.11 -9.67 0.08
N TYR A 89 8.60 -8.49 -0.27
CA TYR A 89 8.31 -8.12 -1.68
C TYR A 89 9.30 -7.10 -2.27
N ALA A 90 9.97 -6.32 -1.43
CA ALA A 90 11.05 -5.40 -1.76
C ALA A 90 12.16 -5.57 -0.69
N PRO A 91 12.83 -6.74 -0.66
CA PRO A 91 13.89 -6.98 0.31
C PRO A 91 14.98 -5.92 0.14
N PRO A 92 15.55 -5.41 1.25
CA PRO A 92 16.68 -4.49 1.20
C PRO A 92 17.91 -5.22 0.67
N GLN A 93 18.06 -5.30 -0.65
CA GLN A 93 19.27 -5.73 -1.33
C GLN A 93 19.76 -4.56 -2.20
N GLY A 94 20.83 -3.90 -1.78
CA GLY A 94 21.66 -3.06 -2.65
C GLY A 94 21.39 -1.54 -2.70
N ASP A 95 20.29 -1.01 -2.15
CA ASP A 95 20.04 0.46 -2.21
C ASP A 95 21.01 1.29 -1.36
N PHE A 96 21.77 0.66 -0.47
CA PHE A 96 22.85 1.32 0.27
C PHE A 96 24.09 1.59 -0.60
N ASP A 97 24.32 0.86 -1.69
CA ASP A 97 25.54 1.03 -2.51
C ASP A 97 25.46 2.26 -3.43
N ILE A 98 24.24 2.71 -3.78
CA ILE A 98 24.04 3.88 -4.66
C ILE A 98 24.15 5.21 -3.87
N ILE A 99 23.90 5.19 -2.55
CA ILE A 99 23.89 6.41 -1.72
C ILE A 99 25.31 6.82 -1.27
N PHE A 100 26.25 5.86 -1.14
CA PHE A 100 27.59 6.14 -0.63
C PHE A 100 28.70 6.24 -1.69
N ASP A 101 28.44 5.97 -2.98
CA ASP A 101 29.43 6.18 -4.07
C ASP A 101 29.44 7.63 -4.62
N LYS A 102 29.31 8.63 -3.73
CA LYS A 102 29.54 10.06 -4.06
C LYS A 102 30.91 10.59 -3.63
N ASN A 103 31.77 9.74 -3.04
CA ASN A 103 33.10 10.13 -2.55
C ASN A 103 34.26 9.37 -3.23
N LYS A 104 34.16 9.07 -4.52
CA LYS A 104 35.34 8.82 -5.37
C LYS A 104 35.62 10.03 -6.26
N ARG A 105 36.27 11.03 -5.66
CA ARG A 105 37.18 11.96 -6.34
C ARG A 105 38.46 12.03 -5.54
#